data_AF-A0A538L108-F1
#
_entry.id   AF-A0A538L108-F1
#
_cell.length_a   1.000
_cell.length_b   1.000
_cell.length_c   1.000
_cell.angle_alpha   90.00
_cell.angle_beta   90.00
_cell.angle_gamma   90.00
#
_symmetry.space_group_name_H-M   'P 1'
#
loop_
_entity.id
_entity.type
_entity.pdbx_description
1 polymer ?
#
loop_
_entity_poly.entity_id
_entity_poly.type
_entity_poly.pdbx_seq_one_letter_code
_entity_poly.pdbx_strand_id
1 'polypeptide(L)'
;MRLIDLELDLDVFAGPFDLLLTLILREEVDLLEVDLAEVVITYIDHLERRGELELEAATEFLVLIAALLELKSRLMLPGEDQEEIELDPGEAAEELLARLLDAHRYRAAAESLRQRLERESPYRYRSAPLPAALRRAPLEQARAVYDQSVLSEAIGELLKPPERVDVRHIPVSKVTVAERLAHLRQLLARGSFSFEEAV
;
A
#
# COMPACT_ATOMS: atom_id res chain seq x y z
N MET A 1 4.35 35.14 4.88
CA MET A 1 4.01 35.05 6.32
C MET A 1 4.92 33.95 6.88
N ARG A 2 5.71 34.18 7.94
CA ARG A 2 6.60 33.14 8.49
C ARG A 2 5.73 32.10 9.22
N LEU A 3 5.64 30.89 8.69
CA LEU A 3 4.91 29.75 9.26
C LEU A 3 5.70 29.02 10.38
N ILE A 4 6.67 29.69 11.02
CA ILE A 4 7.62 29.07 11.96
C ILE A 4 7.03 28.95 13.40
N ASP A 5 5.71 28.83 13.57
CA ASP A 5 5.13 28.58 14.90
C ASP A 5 4.05 27.49 14.89
N LEU A 6 4.07 26.64 13.86
CA LEU A 6 3.40 25.36 13.94
C LEU A 6 4.34 24.43 14.71
N GLU A 7 4.08 24.25 16.02
CA GLU A 7 4.69 23.19 16.83
C GLU A 7 4.24 21.82 16.30
N LEU A 8 4.73 21.45 15.11
CA LEU A 8 4.49 20.16 14.49
C LEU A 8 5.41 19.16 15.17
N ASP A 9 4.82 18.30 15.99
CA ASP A 9 5.49 17.11 16.49
C ASP A 9 5.70 16.14 15.33
N LEU A 10 6.90 16.16 14.73
CA LEU A 10 7.22 15.38 13.54
C LEU A 10 7.35 13.88 13.82
N ASP A 11 7.35 13.47 15.10
CA ASP A 11 7.50 12.07 15.50
C ASP A 11 6.21 11.24 15.32
N VAL A 12 5.07 11.91 15.10
CA VAL A 12 3.75 11.26 15.01
C VAL A 12 3.37 10.87 13.58
N PHE A 13 4.09 11.36 12.57
CA PHE A 13 3.73 11.16 11.17
C PHE A 13 4.35 9.91 10.58
N ALA A 14 3.54 9.14 9.87
CA ALA A 14 3.97 7.90 9.22
C ALA A 14 4.48 8.09 7.78
N GLY A 15 4.69 9.34 7.33
CA GLY A 15 5.18 9.68 6.00
C GLY A 15 4.68 11.03 5.42
N PRO A 16 5.10 11.36 4.19
CA PRO A 16 4.80 12.64 3.50
C PRO A 16 3.31 12.94 3.38
N PHE A 17 2.55 11.92 3.01
CA PHE A 17 1.11 12.06 2.78
C PHE A 17 0.38 12.40 4.07
N ASP A 18 0.75 11.77 5.17
CA ASP A 18 0.12 11.94 6.48
C ASP A 18 0.41 13.32 7.07
N LEU A 19 1.66 13.78 6.91
CA LEU A 19 2.06 15.15 7.25
C LEU A 19 1.21 16.18 6.48
N LEU A 20 1.10 16.04 5.16
CA LEU A 20 0.29 16.92 4.32
C LEU A 20 -1.19 16.91 4.67
N LEU A 21 -1.75 15.72 4.82
CA LEU A 21 -3.15 15.54 5.16
C LEU A 21 -3.46 16.22 6.49
N THR A 22 -2.53 16.11 7.46
CA THR A 22 -2.66 16.76 8.75
C THR A 22 -2.59 18.28 8.63
N LEU A 23 -1.64 18.83 7.86
CA LEU A 23 -1.55 20.27 7.63
C LEU A 23 -2.82 20.84 6.99
N ILE A 24 -3.39 20.16 6.00
CA ILE A 24 -4.59 20.63 5.31
C ILE A 24 -5.84 20.46 6.18
N LEU A 25 -6.03 19.27 6.78
CA LEU A 25 -7.27 18.93 7.48
C LEU A 25 -7.32 19.45 8.91
N ARG A 26 -6.18 19.50 9.62
CA ARG A 26 -6.13 19.81 11.04
C ARG A 26 -5.81 21.28 11.30
N GLU A 27 -4.99 21.88 10.45
CA GLU A 27 -4.62 23.29 10.57
C GLU A 27 -5.40 24.20 9.60
N GLU A 28 -6.36 23.62 8.86
CA GLU A 28 -7.26 24.33 7.92
C GLU A 28 -6.49 25.21 6.91
N VAL A 29 -5.27 24.81 6.54
CA VAL A 29 -4.44 25.60 5.64
C VAL A 29 -4.74 25.24 4.19
N ASP A 30 -4.90 26.26 3.35
CA ASP A 30 -5.06 26.07 1.91
C ASP A 30 -3.78 25.47 1.32
N LEU A 31 -3.91 24.34 0.63
CA LEU A 31 -2.83 23.64 -0.07
C LEU A 31 -2.00 24.59 -0.96
N LEU A 32 -2.64 25.58 -1.57
CA LEU A 32 -2.01 26.55 -2.46
C LEU A 32 -1.18 27.59 -1.70
N GLU A 33 -1.58 27.93 -0.47
CA GLU A 33 -0.91 28.92 0.37
C GLU A 33 0.20 28.32 1.25
N VAL A 34 0.18 27.00 1.51
CA VAL A 34 1.23 26.32 2.28
C VAL A 34 2.56 26.36 1.52
N ASP A 35 3.64 26.77 2.19
CA ASP A 35 5.00 26.63 1.68
C ASP A 35 5.54 25.20 1.91
N LEU A 36 4.95 24.26 1.18
CA LEU A 36 5.19 22.82 1.32
C LEU A 36 6.65 22.42 1.10
N ALA A 37 7.41 23.19 0.34
CA ALA A 37 8.84 22.95 0.16
C ALA A 37 9.59 23.04 1.48
N GLU A 38 9.31 24.06 2.30
CA GLU A 38 9.96 24.27 3.59
C GLU A 38 9.58 23.17 4.59
N VAL A 39 8.30 22.77 4.61
CA VAL A 39 7.81 21.67 5.45
C VAL A 39 8.51 20.36 5.09
N VAL A 40 8.58 20.03 3.80
CA VAL A 40 9.22 18.79 3.33
C VAL A 40 10.71 18.77 3.64
N ILE A 41 11.42 19.89 3.41
CA ILE A 41 12.85 20.01 3.76
C ILE A 41 13.05 19.78 5.25
N THR A 42 12.22 20.40 6.10
CA THR A 42 12.29 20.25 7.55
C THR A 42 12.05 18.81 7.98
N TYR A 43 11.08 18.12 7.37
CA TYR A 43 10.78 16.73 7.67
C TYR A 43 11.90 15.76 7.21
N ILE A 44 12.45 15.98 6.01
CA ILE A 44 13.58 15.19 5.50
C ILE A 44 14.81 15.34 6.42
N ASP A 45 15.13 16.56 6.83
CA ASP A 45 16.23 16.83 7.78
C ASP A 45 15.96 16.18 9.14
N HIS A 46 14.71 16.16 9.61
CA HIS A 46 14.31 15.43 10.83
C HIS A 46 14.57 13.91 10.71
N LEU A 47 14.16 13.30 9.60
CA LEU A 47 14.39 11.87 9.34
C LEU A 47 15.88 11.54 9.18
N GLU A 48 16.66 12.40 8.52
CA GLU A 48 18.10 12.23 8.34
C GLU A 48 18.83 12.24 9.68
N ARG A 49 18.47 13.16 10.60
CA ARG A 49 19.05 13.23 11.95
C ARG A 49 18.74 11.99 12.80
N ARG A 50 17.60 11.34 12.57
CA ARG A 50 17.22 10.09 13.25
C ARG A 50 17.83 8.84 12.60
N GLY A 51 18.41 8.96 11.40
CA GLY A 51 18.88 7.82 10.62
C GLY A 51 17.75 6.95 10.09
N GLU A 52 16.54 7.51 9.98
CA GLU A 52 15.31 6.83 9.56
C GLU A 52 14.92 7.19 8.13
N LEU A 53 15.79 7.91 7.42
CA LEU A 53 15.56 8.27 6.03
C LEU A 53 15.67 7.02 5.12
N GLU A 54 14.52 6.45 4.79
CA GLU A 54 14.41 5.36 3.83
C GLU A 54 14.24 5.89 2.39
N LEU A 55 14.84 5.20 1.42
CA LEU A 55 14.75 5.52 -0.01
C LEU A 55 13.30 5.55 -0.52
N GLU A 56 12.45 4.68 0.03
CA GLU A 56 11.04 4.59 -0.31
C GLU A 56 10.29 5.85 0.16
N ALA A 57 10.47 6.26 1.42
CA ALA A 57 9.92 7.50 1.96
C ALA A 57 10.40 8.73 1.18
N ALA A 58 11.70 8.81 0.85
CA ALA A 58 12.25 9.90 0.06
C ALA A 58 11.64 9.99 -1.35
N THR A 59 11.33 8.84 -1.97
CA THR A 59 10.71 8.79 -3.29
C THR A 59 9.27 9.29 -3.25
N GLU A 60 8.51 8.95 -2.20
CA GLU A 60 7.15 9.48 -1.98
C GLU A 60 7.15 11.01 -1.88
N PHE A 61 8.12 11.60 -1.18
CA PHE A 61 8.28 13.06 -1.10
C PHE A 61 8.55 13.70 -2.46
N LEU A 62 9.38 13.09 -3.30
CA LEU A 62 9.73 13.65 -4.61
C LEU A 62 8.51 13.69 -5.55
N VAL A 63 7.71 12.63 -5.58
CA VAL A 63 6.48 12.58 -6.38
C VAL A 63 5.52 13.68 -5.96
N LEU A 64 5.37 13.85 -4.65
CA LEU A 64 4.50 14.85 -4.06
C LEU A 64 4.96 16.28 -4.35
N ILE A 65 6.25 16.57 -4.14
CA ILE A 65 6.85 17.88 -4.45
C ILE A 65 6.66 18.22 -5.93
N ALA A 66 6.89 17.25 -6.82
CA ALA A 66 6.73 17.45 -8.26
C ALA A 66 5.29 17.84 -8.62
N ALA A 67 4.29 17.14 -8.08
CA ALA A 67 2.87 17.45 -8.30
C ALA A 67 2.49 18.84 -7.80
N LEU A 68 3.01 19.24 -6.63
CA LEU A 68 2.73 20.56 -6.05
C LEU A 68 3.43 21.70 -6.81
N LEU A 69 4.68 21.49 -7.24
CA LEU A 69 5.40 22.44 -8.08
C LEU A 69 4.70 22.67 -9.41
N GLU A 70 4.21 21.59 -10.03
CA GLU A 70 3.41 21.68 -11.25
C GLU A 70 2.14 22.52 -11.02
N LEU A 71 1.40 22.24 -9.95
CA LEU A 71 0.18 22.96 -9.59
C LEU A 71 0.46 24.45 -9.35
N LYS A 72 1.48 24.79 -8.54
CA LYS A 72 1.87 26.18 -8.28
C LYS A 72 2.37 26.89 -9.54
N SER A 73 3.10 26.19 -10.41
CA SER A 73 3.56 26.75 -11.69
C SER A 73 2.38 27.11 -12.59
N ARG A 74 1.35 26.26 -12.68
CA ARG A 74 0.13 26.54 -13.46
C ARG A 74 -0.63 27.77 -12.94
N LEU A 75 -0.70 27.93 -11.61
CA LEU A 75 -1.30 29.11 -10.98
C LEU A 75 -0.53 30.41 -11.25
N MET A 76 0.80 30.37 -11.21
CA MET A 76 1.67 31.55 -11.37
C MET A 76 1.84 31.97 -12.83
N LEU A 77 1.72 31.03 -13.78
CA LEU A 77 1.88 31.25 -15.21
C LEU A 77 0.57 30.89 -15.95
N PRO A 78 -0.51 31.67 -15.77
CA PRO A 78 -1.69 31.51 -16.60
C PRO A 78 -1.31 31.82 -18.05
N GLY A 79 -1.12 30.79 -18.87
CA GLY A 79 -0.81 30.95 -20.29
C GLY A 79 -1.98 31.60 -21.05
N GLU A 80 -1.66 32.38 -22.09
CA GLU A 80 -2.63 33.07 -22.95
C GLU A 80 -3.38 32.16 -23.95
N ASP A 81 -3.14 30.84 -23.95
CA ASP A 81 -3.81 29.87 -24.84
C ASP A 81 -4.42 28.72 -24.01
N GLN A 82 -5.57 28.96 -23.36
CA GLN A 82 -6.28 27.98 -22.53
C GLN A 82 -7.40 27.23 -23.29
N GLU A 83 -7.19 26.85 -24.54
CA GLU A 83 -8.21 26.05 -25.26
C GLU A 83 -8.08 24.54 -25.04
N GLU A 84 -7.06 24.05 -24.31
CA GLU A 84 -6.79 22.61 -24.19
C GLU A 84 -6.39 22.12 -22.77
N ILE A 85 -6.56 22.93 -21.71
CA ILE A 85 -6.32 22.46 -20.33
C ILE A 85 -7.61 21.80 -19.81
N GLU A 86 -7.57 20.50 -19.48
CA GLU A 86 -8.73 19.71 -19.03
C GLU A 86 -9.34 20.16 -17.69
N LEU A 87 -8.60 20.86 -16.82
CA LEU A 87 -9.01 21.26 -15.46
C LEU A 87 -8.43 22.63 -15.07
N ASP A 88 -9.25 23.48 -14.42
CA ASP A 88 -8.80 24.74 -13.79
C ASP A 88 -7.79 24.45 -12.65
N PRO A 89 -6.83 25.33 -12.32
CA PRO A 89 -5.88 25.10 -11.24
C PRO A 89 -6.53 24.83 -9.87
N GLY A 90 -7.71 25.42 -9.59
CA GLY A 90 -8.48 25.10 -8.39
C GLY A 90 -9.04 23.68 -8.42
N GLU A 91 -9.60 23.25 -9.55
CA GLU A 91 -10.12 21.88 -9.74
C GLU A 91 -8.99 20.83 -9.64
N ALA A 92 -7.80 21.14 -10.15
CA ALA A 92 -6.62 20.29 -10.02
C ALA A 92 -6.14 20.15 -8.56
N ALA A 93 -6.28 21.20 -7.75
CA ALA A 93 -5.97 21.15 -6.32
C ALA A 93 -6.98 20.27 -5.56
N GLU A 94 -8.27 20.40 -5.86
CA GLU A 94 -9.32 19.55 -5.31
C GLU A 94 -9.14 18.08 -5.68
N GLU A 95 -8.77 17.79 -6.93
CA GLU A 95 -8.48 16.43 -7.38
C GLU A 95 -7.27 15.85 -6.64
N LEU A 96 -6.20 16.64 -6.47
CA LEU A 96 -5.04 16.21 -5.70
C LEU A 96 -5.44 15.88 -4.26
N LEU A 97 -6.22 16.75 -3.59
CA LEU A 97 -6.71 16.50 -2.25
C LEU A 97 -7.54 15.22 -2.17
N ALA A 98 -8.44 14.98 -3.12
CA ALA A 98 -9.23 13.76 -3.19
C ALA A 98 -8.35 12.51 -3.30
N ARG A 99 -7.30 12.55 -4.14
CA ARG A 99 -6.32 11.46 -4.26
C ARG A 99 -5.53 11.23 -2.98
N LEU A 100 -5.15 12.30 -2.26
CA LEU A 100 -4.47 12.19 -0.95
C LEU A 100 -5.37 11.48 0.07
N LEU A 101 -6.66 11.85 0.14
CA LEU A 101 -7.64 11.22 1.02
C LEU A 101 -7.85 9.74 0.69
N ASP A 102 -7.97 9.40 -0.60
CA ASP A 102 -8.09 8.03 -1.05
C ASP A 102 -6.87 7.19 -0.69
N ALA A 103 -5.66 7.70 -0.94
CA ALA A 103 -4.42 7.04 -0.59
C ALA A 103 -4.34 6.77 0.92
N HIS A 104 -4.70 7.76 1.75
CA HIS A 104 -4.76 7.60 3.21
C HIS A 104 -5.73 6.48 3.61
N ARG A 105 -6.95 6.47 3.05
CA ARG A 105 -7.97 5.45 3.30
C ARG A 105 -7.48 4.05 2.91
N TYR A 106 -6.84 3.91 1.74
CA TYR A 106 -6.33 2.62 1.29
C TYR A 106 -5.14 2.14 2.13
N ARG A 107 -4.26 3.04 2.57
CA ARG A 107 -3.15 2.69 3.49
C ARG A 107 -3.67 2.18 4.83
N ALA A 108 -4.70 2.81 5.39
CA ALA A 108 -5.38 2.33 6.59
C ALA A 108 -6.08 0.97 6.40
N ALA A 109 -6.71 0.76 5.24
CA ALA A 109 -7.31 -0.54 4.91
C ALA A 109 -6.24 -1.64 4.76
N ALA A 110 -5.12 -1.34 4.11
CA ALA A 110 -3.98 -2.25 3.97
C ALA A 110 -3.39 -2.64 5.33
N GLU A 111 -3.26 -1.66 6.24
CA GLU A 111 -2.84 -1.88 7.63
C GLU A 111 -3.76 -2.87 8.35
N SER A 112 -5.07 -2.64 8.29
CA SER A 112 -6.08 -3.52 8.87
C SER A 112 -6.02 -4.94 8.31
N LEU A 113 -5.83 -5.07 6.99
CA LEU A 113 -5.65 -6.37 6.35
C LEU A 113 -4.36 -7.06 6.80
N ARG A 114 -3.26 -6.33 6.96
CA ARG A 114 -1.98 -6.87 7.45
C ARG A 114 -2.12 -7.41 8.87
N GLN A 115 -2.72 -6.64 9.77
CA GLN A 115 -2.98 -7.08 11.15
C GLN A 115 -3.88 -8.32 11.21
N ARG A 116 -4.89 -8.39 10.34
CA ARG A 116 -5.73 -9.60 10.21
C ARG A 116 -4.92 -10.77 9.69
N LEU A 117 -4.08 -10.59 8.67
CA LEU A 117 -3.22 -11.65 8.15
C LEU A 117 -2.28 -12.17 9.23
N GLU A 118 -1.61 -11.31 9.99
CA GLU A 118 -0.72 -11.69 11.09
C GLU A 118 -1.46 -12.50 12.16
N ARG A 119 -2.66 -12.05 12.55
CA ARG A 119 -3.49 -12.76 13.53
C ARG A 119 -3.93 -14.13 13.04
N GLU A 120 -4.24 -14.26 11.75
CA GLU A 120 -4.76 -15.50 11.17
C GLU A 120 -3.65 -16.43 10.65
N SER A 121 -2.43 -15.93 10.44
CA SER A 121 -1.26 -16.68 9.92
C SER A 121 -0.94 -17.99 10.67
N PRO A 122 -1.13 -18.08 12.01
CA PRO A 122 -0.93 -19.35 12.74
C PRO A 122 -1.95 -20.44 12.38
N TYR A 123 -3.14 -20.07 11.89
CA TYR A 123 -4.19 -21.04 11.57
C TYR A 123 -3.96 -21.62 10.18
N ARG A 124 -3.69 -22.92 10.12
CA ARG A 124 -3.53 -23.64 8.85
C ARG A 124 -4.78 -24.46 8.56
N TYR A 125 -5.39 -24.23 7.39
CA TYR A 125 -6.46 -25.09 6.93
C TYR A 125 -5.92 -26.51 6.72
N ARG A 126 -6.53 -27.48 7.40
CA ARG A 126 -6.24 -28.89 7.14
C ARG A 126 -7.34 -29.43 6.24
N SER A 127 -7.01 -29.68 4.97
CA SER A 127 -7.86 -30.50 4.10
C SER A 127 -7.76 -31.95 4.56
N ALA A 128 -8.47 -32.29 5.63
CA ALA A 128 -8.62 -33.66 6.08
C ALA A 128 -9.86 -34.23 5.41
N PRO A 129 -9.74 -35.31 4.61
CA PRO A 129 -10.92 -35.99 4.14
C PRO A 129 -11.72 -36.49 5.35
N LEU A 130 -13.04 -36.57 5.20
CA LEU A 130 -13.88 -37.19 6.21
C LEU A 130 -13.32 -38.59 6.60
N PRO A 131 -13.41 -38.99 7.87
CA PRO A 131 -13.09 -40.36 8.30
C PRO A 131 -13.71 -41.40 7.36
N ALA A 132 -13.03 -42.52 7.09
CA ALA A 132 -13.47 -43.49 6.08
C ALA A 132 -14.91 -44.00 6.31
N ALA A 133 -15.33 -44.12 7.57
CA ALA A 133 -16.69 -44.48 7.96
C ALA A 133 -17.76 -43.47 7.52
N LEU A 134 -17.38 -42.20 7.36
CA LEU A 134 -18.26 -41.09 6.94
C LEU A 134 -18.15 -40.77 5.44
N ARG A 135 -17.24 -41.43 4.70
CA ARG A 135 -17.08 -41.20 3.26
C ARG A 135 -18.11 -41.92 2.39
N ARG A 136 -18.82 -42.90 2.94
CA ARG A 136 -19.78 -43.73 2.21
C ARG A 136 -21.17 -43.50 2.79
N ALA A 137 -21.92 -42.60 2.18
CA ALA A 137 -23.36 -42.51 2.39
C ALA A 137 -24.07 -43.46 1.40
N PRO A 138 -25.12 -44.18 1.82
CA PRO A 138 -25.96 -44.95 0.90
C PRO A 138 -26.57 -44.01 -0.15
N LEU A 139 -26.63 -44.45 -1.42
CA LEU A 139 -27.22 -43.64 -2.49
C LEU A 139 -28.68 -43.31 -2.20
N GLU A 140 -29.41 -44.20 -1.51
CA GLU A 140 -30.81 -43.94 -1.15
C GLU A 140 -30.98 -42.79 -0.15
N GLN A 141 -29.91 -42.45 0.60
CA GLN A 141 -29.89 -41.33 1.54
C GLN A 141 -29.28 -40.06 0.92
N ALA A 142 -28.68 -40.17 -0.27
CA ALA A 142 -28.11 -39.04 -0.96
C ALA A 142 -29.21 -38.08 -1.41
N ARG A 143 -29.00 -36.79 -1.16
CA ARG A 143 -29.87 -35.71 -1.65
C ARG A 143 -29.01 -34.74 -2.45
N ALA A 144 -29.61 -34.14 -3.47
CA ALA A 144 -28.96 -33.04 -4.17
C ALA A 144 -28.74 -31.89 -3.17
N VAL A 145 -27.47 -31.57 -2.91
CA VAL A 145 -27.07 -30.43 -2.06
C VAL A 145 -26.92 -29.16 -2.90
N TYR A 146 -26.56 -29.33 -4.17
CA TYR A 146 -26.37 -28.26 -5.14
C TYR A 146 -27.17 -28.57 -6.39
N ASP A 147 -27.54 -27.51 -7.12
CA ASP A 147 -28.09 -27.65 -8.47
C ASP A 147 -27.03 -28.22 -9.42
N GLN A 148 -27.46 -28.89 -10.49
CA GLN A 148 -26.54 -29.41 -11.50
C GLN A 148 -25.73 -28.28 -12.16
N SER A 149 -26.32 -27.07 -12.28
CA SER A 149 -25.66 -25.89 -12.84
C SER A 149 -24.34 -25.56 -12.12
N VAL A 150 -24.31 -25.69 -10.79
CA VAL A 150 -23.15 -25.39 -9.93
C VAL A 150 -21.97 -26.28 -10.27
N LEU A 151 -22.22 -27.57 -10.54
CA LEU A 151 -21.15 -28.51 -10.92
C LEU A 151 -20.59 -28.15 -12.30
N SER A 152 -21.46 -27.85 -13.27
CA SER A 152 -21.03 -27.42 -14.60
C SER A 152 -20.26 -26.10 -14.57
N GLU A 153 -20.67 -25.14 -13.74
CA GLU A 153 -19.94 -23.88 -13.54
C GLU A 153 -18.58 -24.11 -12.91
N ALA A 154 -18.51 -24.89 -11.83
CA ALA A 154 -17.25 -25.19 -11.15
C ALA A 154 -16.25 -25.93 -12.06
N ILE A 155 -16.72 -26.92 -12.83
CA ILE A 155 -15.90 -27.60 -13.84
C ILE A 155 -15.50 -26.63 -14.94
N GLY A 156 -16.42 -25.77 -15.39
CA GLY A 156 -16.15 -24.72 -16.37
C GLY A 156 -15.02 -23.78 -15.92
N GLU A 157 -15.08 -23.28 -14.68
CA GLU A 157 -14.03 -22.44 -14.08
C GLU A 157 -12.69 -23.18 -13.98
N LEU A 158 -12.69 -24.46 -13.59
CA LEU A 158 -11.47 -25.28 -13.53
C LEU A 158 -10.83 -25.52 -14.90
N LEU A 159 -11.64 -25.53 -15.97
CA LEU A 159 -11.18 -25.71 -17.34
C LEU A 159 -10.73 -24.40 -18.00
N LYS A 160 -11.08 -23.23 -17.42
CA LYS A 160 -10.56 -21.96 -17.89
C LYS A 160 -9.07 -21.88 -17.59
N PRO A 161 -8.21 -21.61 -18.60
CA PRO A 161 -6.81 -21.35 -18.33
C PRO A 161 -6.73 -20.13 -17.39
N PRO A 162 -5.97 -20.21 -16.29
CA PRO A 162 -5.86 -19.08 -15.37
C PRO A 162 -5.29 -17.88 -16.11
N GLU A 163 -5.81 -16.70 -15.80
CA GLU A 163 -5.24 -15.46 -16.31
C GLU A 163 -3.77 -15.39 -15.92
N ARG A 164 -2.91 -15.08 -16.90
CA ARG A 164 -1.49 -14.87 -16.62
C ARG A 164 -1.35 -13.52 -15.94
N VAL A 165 -1.18 -13.54 -14.62
CA VAL A 165 -0.83 -12.34 -13.87
C VAL A 165 0.53 -11.85 -14.36
N ASP A 166 0.58 -10.60 -14.83
CA ASP A 166 1.83 -9.98 -15.23
C ASP A 166 2.67 -9.66 -14.00
N VAL A 167 3.68 -10.48 -13.72
CA VAL A 167 4.59 -10.32 -12.58
C VAL A 167 5.80 -9.44 -12.89
N ARG A 168 5.89 -8.80 -14.07
CA ARG A 168 7.06 -7.98 -14.45
C ARG A 168 7.24 -6.74 -13.58
N HIS A 169 6.18 -6.24 -12.96
CA HIS A 169 6.21 -5.12 -12.02
C HIS A 169 6.67 -5.52 -10.61
N ILE A 170 6.74 -6.82 -10.31
CA ILE A 170 7.20 -7.31 -9.00
C ILE A 170 8.73 -7.36 -9.06
N PRO A 171 9.46 -6.56 -8.27
CA PRO A 171 10.91 -6.63 -8.20
C PRO A 171 11.31 -7.99 -7.62
N VAL A 172 11.93 -8.84 -8.43
CA VAL A 172 12.50 -10.10 -7.95
C VAL A 172 13.90 -9.81 -7.41
N SER A 173 14.03 -9.73 -6.09
CA SER A 173 15.33 -9.60 -5.43
C SER A 173 16.20 -10.81 -5.74
N LYS A 174 17.20 -10.63 -6.60
CA LYS A 174 18.19 -11.67 -6.91
C LYS A 174 19.22 -11.73 -5.79
N VAL A 175 19.04 -12.66 -4.86
CA VAL A 175 20.01 -12.94 -3.79
C VAL A 175 20.97 -14.01 -4.28
N THR A 176 22.27 -13.86 -4.01
CA THR A 176 23.24 -14.89 -4.34
C THR A 176 23.06 -16.12 -3.46
N VAL A 177 23.44 -17.30 -3.97
CA VAL A 177 23.41 -18.55 -3.17
C VAL A 177 24.25 -18.40 -1.89
N ALA A 178 25.35 -17.66 -1.95
CA ALA A 178 26.22 -17.41 -0.80
C ALA A 178 25.54 -16.57 0.29
N GLU A 179 24.91 -15.45 -0.07
CA GLU A 179 24.13 -14.62 0.85
C GLU A 179 22.99 -15.41 1.47
N ARG A 180 22.30 -16.23 0.67
CA ARG A 180 21.19 -17.03 1.16
C ARG A 180 21.61 -18.13 2.12
N LEU A 181 22.74 -18.78 1.86
CA LEU A 181 23.35 -19.74 2.78
C LEU A 181 23.79 -19.08 4.09
N ALA A 182 24.35 -17.87 4.02
CA ALA A 182 24.74 -17.12 5.21
C ALA A 182 23.51 -16.81 6.09
N HIS A 183 22.45 -16.29 5.48
CA HIS A 183 21.17 -16.05 6.15
C HIS A 183 20.63 -17.32 6.81
N LEU A 184 20.46 -18.41 6.06
CA LEU A 184 19.89 -19.66 6.60
C LEU A 184 20.73 -20.24 7.74
N ARG A 185 22.07 -20.17 7.67
CA ARG A 185 22.95 -20.59 8.78
C ARG A 185 22.71 -19.76 10.04
N GLN A 186 22.49 -18.46 9.88
CA GLN A 186 22.23 -17.56 11.00
C GLN A 186 20.87 -17.86 11.66
N LEU A 187 19.84 -18.19 10.88
CA LEU A 187 18.54 -18.64 11.39
C LEU A 187 18.64 -19.99 12.10
N LEU A 188 19.34 -20.96 11.49
CA LEU A 188 19.55 -22.28 12.09
C LEU A 188 20.29 -22.21 13.43
N ALA A 189 21.22 -21.25 13.59
CA ALA A 189 21.92 -21.02 14.84
C ALA A 189 21.01 -20.51 15.98
N ARG A 190 19.89 -19.84 15.66
CA ARG A 190 18.89 -19.40 16.67
C ARG A 190 18.02 -20.56 17.18
N GLY A 191 18.04 -21.72 16.53
CA GLY A 191 17.34 -22.94 16.95
C GLY A 191 15.85 -23.00 16.59
N SER A 192 15.16 -21.86 16.54
CA SER A 192 13.77 -21.76 16.04
C SER A 192 13.61 -20.52 15.18
N PHE A 193 12.93 -20.67 14.04
CA PHE A 193 12.58 -19.57 13.13
C PHE A 193 11.29 -19.92 12.38
N SER A 194 10.61 -18.92 11.85
CA SER A 194 9.41 -19.09 11.01
C SER A 194 9.80 -19.32 9.55
N PHE A 195 8.90 -19.89 8.76
CA PHE A 195 9.13 -20.03 7.32
C PHE A 195 9.26 -18.68 6.61
N GLU A 196 8.57 -17.63 7.08
CA GLU A 196 8.69 -16.28 6.54
C GLU A 196 10.08 -15.69 6.77
N GLU A 197 10.69 -15.94 7.93
CA GLU A 197 12.08 -15.52 8.17
C GLU A 197 13.06 -16.24 7.24
N ALA A 198 12.71 -17.46 6.78
CA ALA A 198 13.58 -18.29 5.95
C ALA A 198 13.35 -18.14 4.44
N VAL A 199 12.26 -17.51 3.98
CA VAL A 199 11.96 -17.19 2.56
C VAL A 199 12.51 -15.80 2.19
#